data_AF-A0A847EDA3-F1
#
_entry.id   AF-A0A847EDA3-F1
#
_cell.length_a   1.000
_cell.length_b   1.000
_cell.length_c   1.000
_cell.angle_alpha   90.00
_cell.angle_beta   90.00
_cell.angle_gamma   90.00
#
_symmetry.space_group_name_H-M   'P 1'
#
loop_
_entity.id
_entity.type
_entity.pdbx_description
1 polymer ?
#
loop_
_entity_poly.entity_id
_entity_poly.type
_entity_poly.pdbx_seq_one_letter_code
_entity_poly.pdbx_strand_id
1 'polypeptide(L)'
;MKKKAKTAKKTVKKAVAHKKVEPKSFGKITPLGDRILLKPFSAEEENVTTSGIIIPDTVSKEKPEQGTVIAVGEGRWEDGKRVPMNIKVGDKVVFSRYGYEEIKYEGVEYYILKEENILAIIK
;
A
#
# COMPACT_ATOMS: atom_id res chain seq x y z
N MET A 1 -9.56 -37.93 -43.69
CA MET A 1 -8.26 -38.31 -43.08
C MET A 1 -7.69 -37.12 -42.32
N LYS A 2 -7.35 -37.34 -41.05
CA LYS A 2 -7.00 -36.33 -40.04
C LYS A 2 -5.57 -35.80 -40.25
N LYS A 3 -5.36 -34.48 -40.28
CA LYS A 3 -4.03 -33.88 -40.03
C LYS A 3 -4.09 -33.02 -38.79
N LYS A 4 -3.14 -33.32 -37.90
CA LYS A 4 -3.13 -33.08 -36.46
C LYS A 4 -2.77 -31.65 -36.10
N ALA A 5 -3.28 -31.24 -34.95
CA ALA A 5 -3.00 -30.01 -34.23
C ALA A 5 -1.49 -29.74 -34.08
N LYS A 6 -1.09 -28.48 -34.30
CA LYS A 6 0.19 -27.94 -33.87
C LYS A 6 -0.03 -27.09 -32.61
N THR A 7 0.03 -27.78 -31.48
CA THR A 7 0.29 -27.20 -30.16
C THR A 7 1.71 -26.62 -30.17
N ALA A 8 1.83 -25.30 -30.15
CA ALA A 8 3.08 -24.63 -29.79
C ALA A 8 2.88 -23.97 -28.41
N LYS A 9 3.16 -24.75 -27.35
CA LYS A 9 3.39 -24.25 -26.00
C LYS A 9 4.53 -23.23 -26.08
N LYS A 10 4.21 -21.94 -26.14
CA LYS A 10 5.19 -20.86 -25.97
C LYS A 10 5.57 -20.83 -24.50
N THR A 11 6.74 -21.38 -24.25
CA THR A 11 7.38 -21.64 -22.97
C THR A 11 7.45 -20.38 -22.12
N VAL A 12 6.85 -20.45 -20.94
CA VAL A 12 6.99 -19.51 -19.83
C VAL A 12 8.43 -19.59 -19.32
N LYS A 13 9.29 -18.67 -19.77
CA LYS A 13 10.57 -18.34 -19.10
C LYS A 13 10.85 -16.85 -19.25
N LYS A 14 9.99 -16.02 -18.67
CA LYS A 14 10.39 -14.64 -18.35
C LYS A 14 11.14 -14.73 -17.03
N ALA A 15 12.46 -14.73 -17.11
CA ALA A 15 13.34 -14.63 -15.95
C ALA A 15 12.85 -13.43 -15.11
N VAL A 16 12.43 -13.71 -13.88
CA VAL A 16 12.09 -12.70 -12.88
C VAL A 16 13.43 -12.06 -12.50
N ALA A 17 13.82 -11.04 -13.25
CA ALA A 17 14.88 -10.15 -12.85
C ALA A 17 14.48 -9.58 -11.49
N HIS A 18 15.30 -9.87 -10.47
CA HIS A 18 15.23 -9.25 -9.16
C HIS A 18 15.51 -7.76 -9.37
N LYS A 19 14.48 -7.00 -9.74
CA LYS A 19 14.55 -5.55 -9.82
C LYS A 19 14.77 -5.12 -8.38
N LYS A 20 15.99 -4.71 -8.06
CA LYS A 20 16.39 -4.16 -6.76
C LYS A 20 15.35 -3.10 -6.37
N VAL A 21 14.42 -3.45 -5.47
CA VAL A 21 13.43 -2.51 -4.96
C VAL A 21 14.13 -1.74 -3.87
N GLU A 22 14.60 -0.56 -4.24
CA GLU A 22 15.25 0.35 -3.30
C GLU A 22 14.18 0.97 -2.39
N PRO A 23 14.43 1.05 -1.08
CA PRO A 23 13.48 1.67 -0.17
C PRO A 23 13.37 3.14 -0.55
N LYS A 24 12.14 3.62 -0.72
CA LYS A 24 11.93 5.05 -0.97
C LYS A 24 11.84 5.73 0.38
N SER A 25 12.91 6.43 0.76
CA SER A 25 12.98 7.21 1.99
C SER A 25 12.21 8.52 1.86
N PHE A 26 11.58 8.95 2.94
CA PHE A 26 11.02 10.30 3.09
C PHE A 26 11.81 11.06 4.14
N GLY A 27 12.53 12.10 3.72
CA GLY A 27 13.47 12.80 4.60
C GLY A 27 14.49 11.83 5.20
N LYS A 28 14.54 11.76 6.53
CA LYS A 28 15.38 10.81 7.30
C LYS A 28 14.68 9.52 7.71
N ILE A 29 13.43 9.32 7.29
CA ILE A 29 12.63 8.12 7.63
C ILE A 29 12.65 7.14 6.47
N THR A 30 13.04 5.90 6.78
CA THR A 30 13.04 4.79 5.82
C THR A 30 12.28 3.62 6.41
N PRO A 31 11.09 3.27 5.88
CA PRO A 31 10.36 2.08 6.30
C PRO A 31 11.17 0.82 5.97
N LEU A 32 11.22 -0.14 6.91
CA LEU A 32 11.98 -1.38 6.76
C LEU A 32 11.06 -2.57 6.52
N GLY A 33 11.52 -3.51 5.68
CA GLY A 33 10.77 -4.70 5.31
C GLY A 33 9.56 -4.35 4.44
N ASP A 34 8.40 -4.91 4.79
CA ASP A 34 7.11 -4.71 4.14
C ASP A 34 6.28 -3.56 4.74
N ARG A 35 6.95 -2.63 5.42
CA ARG A 35 6.32 -1.45 6.01
C ARG A 35 6.17 -0.32 5.00
N ILE A 36 5.15 0.48 5.23
CA ILE A 36 4.74 1.63 4.44
C ILE A 36 4.57 2.79 5.41
N LEU A 37 5.08 3.96 5.02
CA LEU A 37 4.79 5.22 5.68
C LEU A 37 3.77 5.98 4.84
N LEU A 38 2.67 6.36 5.47
CA LEU A 38 1.64 7.18 4.83
C LEU A 38 1.31 8.40 5.68
N LYS A 39 0.73 9.40 5.02
CA LYS A 39 0.09 10.53 5.67
C LYS A 39 -1.42 10.27 5.64
N PRO A 40 -2.10 10.18 6.80
CA PRO A 40 -3.55 10.05 6.83
C PRO A 40 -4.22 11.28 6.20
N PHE A 41 -5.41 11.09 5.64
CA PHE A 41 -6.25 12.21 5.25
C PHE A 41 -6.77 12.92 6.48
N SER A 42 -6.99 14.23 6.33
CA SER A 42 -7.56 15.02 7.42
C SER A 42 -9.02 14.59 7.67
N ALA A 43 -9.51 14.76 8.90
CA ALA A 43 -10.90 14.45 9.23
C ALA A 43 -11.90 15.21 8.34
N GLU A 44 -11.53 16.39 7.82
CA GLU A 44 -12.35 17.15 6.88
C GLU A 44 -12.46 16.46 5.51
N GLU A 45 -11.39 15.82 5.04
CA GLU A 45 -11.38 15.05 3.79
C GLU A 45 -12.16 13.72 3.91
N GLU A 46 -12.21 13.12 5.11
CA GLU A 46 -12.97 11.87 5.35
C GLU A 46 -14.47 12.10 5.61
N ASN A 47 -14.85 13.24 6.20
CA ASN A 47 -16.24 13.53 6.59
C ASN A 47 -17.08 14.19 5.48
N VAL A 48 -16.46 14.70 4.42
CA VAL A 48 -17.20 15.21 3.24
C VAL A 48 -17.65 14.02 2.40
N THR A 49 -18.78 13.44 2.78
CA THR A 49 -19.47 12.46 1.94
C THR A 49 -20.18 13.18 0.79
N THR A 50 -20.20 12.54 -0.39
CA THR A 50 -20.71 13.06 -1.69
C THR A 50 -22.12 13.68 -1.65
N SER A 51 -22.88 13.52 -0.57
CA SER A 51 -24.24 14.03 -0.39
C SER A 51 -24.36 15.26 0.52
N GLY A 52 -23.27 15.78 1.09
CA GLY A 52 -23.33 16.94 2.00
C GLY A 52 -23.98 16.65 3.37
N ILE A 53 -24.12 15.36 3.71
CA ILE A 53 -24.67 14.92 4.99
C ILE A 53 -23.53 14.77 5.99
N ILE A 54 -23.58 15.55 7.08
CA ILE A 54 -22.67 15.42 8.22
C ILE A 54 -23.08 14.16 8.99
N ILE A 55 -22.21 13.14 9.01
CA ILE A 55 -22.45 11.92 9.78
C ILE A 55 -21.92 12.16 11.20
N PRO A 56 -22.73 11.96 12.25
CA PRO A 56 -22.25 12.07 13.63
C PRO A 56 -21.16 11.03 13.94
N ASP A 57 -20.14 11.45 14.69
CA ASP A 57 -18.91 10.69 15.01
C ASP A 57 -19.13 9.29 15.60
N THR A 58 -20.34 9.01 16.08
CA THR A 58 -20.71 7.75 16.73
C THR A 58 -20.85 6.56 15.77
N VAL A 59 -21.10 6.80 14.47
CA VAL A 59 -21.29 5.75 13.44
C VAL A 59 -20.00 5.45 12.66
N SER A 60 -18.98 6.30 12.78
CA SER A 60 -17.73 6.22 12.00
C SER A 60 -16.65 5.35 12.66
N LYS A 61 -16.91 4.77 13.83
CA LYS A 61 -15.88 4.10 14.65
C LYS A 61 -15.25 2.84 14.01
N GLU A 62 -15.92 2.22 13.05
CA GLU A 62 -15.46 0.99 12.38
C GLU A 62 -15.07 1.19 10.91
N LYS A 63 -15.08 2.43 10.40
CA LYS A 63 -14.72 2.66 9.00
C LYS A 63 -13.19 2.55 8.82
N PRO A 64 -12.74 1.96 7.69
CA PRO A 64 -11.34 2.01 7.34
C PRO A 64 -10.93 3.45 7.00
N GLU A 65 -9.71 3.80 7.38
CA GLU A 65 -9.16 5.14 7.19
C GLU A 65 -8.46 5.25 5.83
N GLN A 66 -8.24 6.48 5.39
CA GLN A 66 -7.61 6.75 4.10
C GLN A 66 -6.35 7.61 4.24
N GLY A 67 -5.44 7.48 3.28
CA GLY A 67 -4.20 8.26 3.29
C GLY A 67 -3.40 8.16 2.01
N THR A 68 -2.34 8.97 1.93
CA THR A 68 -1.39 8.95 0.81
C THR A 68 -0.06 8.33 1.23
N VAL A 69 0.44 7.41 0.42
CA VAL A 69 1.71 6.75 0.66
C VAL A 69 2.86 7.70 0.37
N ILE A 70 3.73 7.89 1.36
CA ILE A 70 4.85 8.83 1.31
C ILE A 70 6.19 8.08 1.14
N ALA A 71 6.32 6.91 1.75
CA ALA A 71 7.51 6.07 1.64
C ALA A 71 7.14 4.59 1.70
N VAL A 72 7.92 3.75 1.02
CA VAL A 72 7.73 2.29 1.00
C VAL A 72 9.03 1.59 1.33
N GLY A 73 8.91 0.52 2.10
CA GLY A 73 10.01 -0.38 2.37
C GLY A 73 10.41 -1.19 1.14
N GLU A 74 11.45 -1.98 1.33
CA GLU A 74 12.07 -2.77 0.27
C GLU A 74 11.25 -4.03 -0.08
N GLY A 75 10.28 -4.40 0.76
CA GLY A 75 9.46 -5.59 0.63
C GLY A 75 9.84 -6.73 1.56
N ARG A 76 8.93 -7.71 1.67
CA ARG A 76 9.05 -8.89 2.54
C ARG A 76 10.06 -9.89 2.01
N TRP A 77 10.70 -10.64 2.91
CA TRP A 77 11.47 -11.83 2.55
C TRP A 77 10.61 -13.08 2.61
N GLU A 78 10.63 -13.87 1.54
CA GLU A 78 9.94 -15.16 1.43
C GLU A 78 10.88 -16.14 0.71
N ASP A 79 11.16 -17.28 1.33
CA ASP A 79 12.05 -18.34 0.81
C ASP A 79 13.41 -17.85 0.29
N GLY A 80 14.04 -16.92 1.04
CA GLY A 80 15.34 -16.34 0.69
C GLY A 80 15.31 -15.38 -0.52
N LYS A 81 14.12 -15.04 -1.02
CA LYS A 81 13.91 -14.03 -2.06
C LYS A 81 13.13 -12.85 -1.48
N ARG A 82 13.38 -11.68 -2.06
CA ARG A 82 12.62 -10.48 -1.71
C ARG A 82 11.38 -10.38 -2.58
N VAL A 83 10.22 -10.36 -1.94
CA VAL A 83 8.92 -10.07 -2.55
C VAL A 83 8.75 -8.55 -2.58
N PRO A 84 8.62 -7.94 -3.77
CA PRO A 84 8.48 -6.50 -3.89
C PRO A 84 7.11 -6.03 -3.38
N MET A 85 7.06 -4.81 -2.85
CA MET A 85 5.79 -4.15 -2.48
C MET A 85 4.91 -3.94 -3.71
N ASN A 86 3.60 -4.17 -3.61
CA ASN A 86 2.64 -3.83 -4.66
C ASN A 86 2.26 -2.35 -4.67
N ILE A 87 2.57 -1.65 -3.59
CA ILE A 87 2.21 -0.26 -3.33
C ILE A 87 3.37 0.66 -3.67
N LYS A 88 3.05 1.87 -4.17
CA LYS A 88 4.02 2.87 -4.58
C LYS A 88 3.80 4.17 -3.82
N VAL A 89 4.90 4.93 -3.69
CA VAL A 89 4.84 6.33 -3.24
C VAL A 89 3.94 7.14 -4.16
N GLY A 90 3.01 7.89 -3.55
CA GLY A 90 1.97 8.67 -4.21
C GLY A 90 0.62 7.97 -4.31
N ASP A 91 0.55 6.66 -4.04
CA ASP A 91 -0.73 5.94 -4.08
C ASP A 91 -1.65 6.43 -2.94
N LYS A 92 -2.94 6.61 -3.25
CA LYS A 92 -3.99 6.80 -2.25
C LYS A 92 -4.50 5.44 -1.82
N VAL A 93 -4.54 5.17 -0.53
CA VAL A 93 -4.85 3.85 0.01
C VAL A 93 -5.93 3.91 1.07
N VAL A 94 -6.69 2.82 1.17
CA VAL A 94 -7.61 2.53 2.26
C VAL A 94 -6.94 1.51 3.17
N PHE A 95 -6.94 1.75 4.48
CA PHE A 95 -6.26 0.88 5.44
C PHE A 95 -7.06 0.65 6.72
N SER A 96 -6.71 -0.42 7.43
CA SER A 96 -7.36 -0.79 8.68
C SER A 96 -6.98 0.14 9.82
N ARG A 97 -7.98 0.63 10.57
CA ARG A 97 -7.82 1.56 11.70
C ARG A 97 -6.92 1.07 12.84
N TYR A 98 -6.87 -0.24 13.05
CA TYR A 98 -6.11 -0.83 14.17
C TYR A 98 -4.74 -1.39 13.76
N GLY A 99 -4.35 -1.19 12.49
CA GLY A 99 -3.20 -1.84 11.89
C GLY A 99 -1.97 -0.93 11.72
N TYR A 100 -1.92 0.22 12.36
CA TYR A 100 -0.85 1.19 12.18
C TYR A 100 -0.27 1.71 13.49
N GLU A 101 0.98 2.16 13.41
CA GLU A 101 1.68 2.90 14.46
C GLU A 101 1.75 4.37 14.07
N GLU A 102 1.43 5.25 15.00
CA GLU A 102 1.51 6.70 14.80
C GLU A 102 2.93 7.20 15.08
N ILE A 103 3.45 8.02 14.16
CA ILE A 103 4.72 8.71 14.34
C ILE A 103 4.58 10.20 14.01
N LYS A 104 5.31 11.03 14.73
CA LYS A 104 5.43 12.47 14.45
C LYS A 104 6.80 12.76 13.87
N TYR A 105 6.83 13.39 12.69
CA TYR A 105 8.07 13.82 12.05
C TYR A 105 7.90 15.25 11.53
N GLU A 106 8.82 16.12 11.93
CA GLU A 106 8.79 17.55 11.55
C GLU A 106 7.45 18.25 11.90
N GLY A 107 6.80 17.82 12.98
CA GLY A 107 5.52 18.36 13.44
C GLY A 107 4.28 17.85 12.70
N VAL A 108 4.44 16.91 11.77
CA VAL A 108 3.36 16.27 11.01
C VAL A 108 3.17 14.83 11.47
N GLU A 109 1.91 14.40 11.59
CA GLU A 109 1.53 13.02 11.91
C GLU A 109 1.57 12.14 10.65
N TYR A 110 2.19 10.97 10.79
CA TYR A 110 2.27 9.93 9.79
C TYR A 110 1.99 8.57 10.42
N TYR A 111 1.51 7.64 9.62
CA TYR A 111 1.25 6.27 10.06
C TYR A 111 2.21 5.30 9.39
N ILE A 112 2.74 4.38 10.18
CA ILE A 112 3.52 3.25 9.72
C ILE A 112 2.68 1.99 9.87
N LEU A 113 2.52 1.25 8.77
CA LEU A 113 1.80 -0.01 8.75
C LEU A 113 2.44 -0.96 7.74
N LYS A 114 2.14 -2.24 7.89
CA LYS A 114 2.54 -3.26 6.92
C LYS A 114 1.63 -3.24 5.69
N GLU A 115 2.14 -3.77 4.59
CA GLU A 115 1.36 -3.98 3.36
C GLU A 115 0.06 -4.77 3.61
N GLU A 116 0.07 -5.73 4.55
CA GLU A 116 -1.11 -6.56 4.88
C GLU A 116 -2.29 -5.76 5.46
N ASN A 117 -2.04 -4.58 6.02
CA ASN A 117 -3.09 -3.72 6.58
C ASN A 117 -3.68 -2.74 5.57
N ILE A 118 -3.17 -2.74 4.34
CA ILE A 118 -3.74 -1.98 3.23
C ILE A 118 -4.84 -2.81 2.58
N LEU A 119 -6.05 -2.26 2.57
CA LEU A 119 -7.25 -2.91 2.05
C LEU A 119 -7.43 -2.66 0.56
N ALA A 120 -7.11 -1.46 0.07
CA ALA A 120 -7.25 -1.09 -1.33
C ALA A 120 -6.39 0.10 -1.75
N ILE A 121 -6.15 0.24 -3.05
CA ILE A 121 -5.60 1.45 -3.70
C ILE A 121 -6.74 2.17 -4.44
N ILE A 122 -6.92 3.46 -4.17
CA ILE A 122 -7.91 4.33 -4.82
C ILE A 122 -7.28 4.93 -6.09
N LYS A 123 -7.99 4.87 -7.22
CA LYS A 123 -7.55 5.40 -8.53
C LYS A 123 -8.43 6.55 -9.00
#